data_AF-A0A822D0E4-F1
#
_entry.id   AF-A0A822D0E4-F1
#
_cell.length_a   1.000
_cell.length_b   1.000
_cell.length_c   1.000
_cell.angle_alpha   90.00
_cell.angle_beta   90.00
_cell.angle_gamma   90.00
#
_symmetry.space_group_name_H-M   'P 1'
#
loop_
_entity.id
_entity.type
_entity.pdbx_description
1 polymer ?
#
loop_
_entity_poly.entity_id
_entity_poly.type
_entity_poly.pdbx_seq_one_letter_code
_entity_poly.pdbx_strand_id
1 'polypeptide(L)'
;FTNARSTFYTPGDTGPLLKTMLKSLSIDDISLKKMNTFCFDNESFRYLVALQNGIKFNDDEEHDYKESWSISVKESNRLINYIHKNLMECHLNNQWISIKRAQIEISHMIRPMLETILNCLRNIILCKINKSITMISKAIHRPASICLSCKPYPFQINNFWIARNIPHEILKKCLICSCPIEQHISIHYVLNYEYSNKSINNQLNEIKNMINQLCFAGAEFDYFLVHIARISKNDLFLSGLIRMIDEENKLCQNQKSNHLNLQLIKELIQLKYQYENRIEELKFNQQLIDLSFIDKQITIVRAYPLIEIQLDTMKQTQKLMTEPYEISQN
;
A
#
# COMPACT_ATOMS: atom_id res chain seq x y z
N PHE A 1 21.83 13.90 6.97
CA PHE A 1 21.71 15.17 6.24
C PHE A 1 22.25 14.98 4.83
N THR A 2 21.60 15.54 3.81
CA THR A 2 22.08 15.49 2.41
C THR A 2 22.72 16.83 2.08
N ASN A 3 23.97 16.99 2.47
CA ASN A 3 24.65 18.27 2.45
C ASN A 3 25.98 18.12 1.70
N ALA A 4 26.14 18.93 0.66
CA ALA A 4 27.26 18.87 -0.26
C ALA A 4 28.47 19.64 0.26
N ARG A 5 29.54 19.62 -0.53
CA ARG A 5 30.80 20.36 -0.29
C ARG A 5 30.61 21.83 0.11
N SER A 6 29.59 22.52 -0.39
CA SER A 6 29.26 23.91 -0.04
C SER A 6 29.03 24.15 1.46
N THR A 7 28.72 23.09 2.20
CA THR A 7 28.54 23.11 3.67
C THR A 7 29.70 22.43 4.41
N PHE A 8 30.79 22.11 3.71
CA PHE A 8 31.92 21.33 4.22
C PHE A 8 31.49 20.00 4.86
N TYR A 9 30.46 19.35 4.29
CA TYR A 9 29.90 18.09 4.79
C TYR A 9 29.40 18.20 6.25
N THR A 10 28.86 19.37 6.61
CA THR A 10 28.24 19.63 7.92
C THR A 10 26.73 19.81 7.76
N PRO A 11 25.93 19.73 8.85
CA PRO A 11 24.48 19.92 8.79
C PRO A 11 24.00 21.27 8.23
N GLY A 12 24.89 22.28 8.13
CA GLY A 12 24.52 23.63 7.68
C GLY A 12 23.30 24.16 8.42
N ASP A 13 22.41 24.85 7.70
CA ASP A 13 21.21 25.48 8.26
C ASP A 13 20.16 24.49 8.78
N THR A 14 20.19 23.25 8.31
CA THR A 14 19.27 22.21 8.78
C THR A 14 19.58 21.74 10.20
N GLY A 15 20.84 21.88 10.65
CA GLY A 15 21.26 21.51 12.00
C GLY A 15 20.55 22.34 13.08
N PRO A 16 20.64 23.68 13.06
CA PRO A 16 19.90 24.55 13.97
C PRO A 16 18.39 24.35 13.92
N LEU A 17 17.79 24.19 12.74
CA LEU A 17 16.35 23.96 12.59
C LEU A 17 15.90 22.66 13.28
N LEU A 18 16.65 21.58 13.12
CA LEU A 18 16.36 20.32 13.80
C LEU A 18 16.46 20.46 15.33
N LYS A 19 17.44 21.20 15.85
CA LYS A 19 17.55 21.48 17.30
C LYS A 19 16.32 22.23 17.82
N THR A 20 15.85 23.23 17.09
CA THR A 20 14.66 23.99 17.47
C THR A 20 13.42 23.10 17.45
N MET A 21 13.28 22.23 16.45
CA MET A 21 12.19 21.26 16.35
C MET A 21 12.19 20.27 17.53
N LEU A 22 13.35 19.68 17.85
CA LEU A 22 13.47 18.74 18.98
C LEU A 22 13.08 19.41 20.32
N LYS A 23 13.54 20.64 20.55
CA LYS A 23 13.15 21.43 21.72
C LYS A 23 11.64 21.72 21.77
N SER A 24 11.04 22.04 20.62
CA SER A 24 9.59 22.30 20.55
C SER A 24 8.73 21.06 20.86
N LEU A 25 9.30 19.87 20.69
CA LEU A 25 8.67 18.59 21.00
C LEU A 25 9.03 18.07 22.41
N SER A 26 9.78 18.84 23.20
CA SER A 26 10.30 18.45 24.52
C SER A 26 11.10 17.14 24.49
N ILE A 27 11.82 16.88 23.39
CA ILE A 27 12.71 15.73 23.25
C ILE A 27 14.14 16.18 23.56
N ASP A 28 14.56 16.02 24.81
CA ASP A 28 15.88 16.47 25.29
C ASP A 28 16.97 15.39 25.18
N ASP A 29 16.59 14.13 25.02
CA ASP A 29 17.53 12.98 25.00
C ASP A 29 18.31 12.84 23.68
N ILE A 30 17.84 13.47 22.60
CA ILE A 30 18.48 13.40 21.28
C ILE A 30 19.48 14.56 21.13
N SER A 31 20.71 14.34 21.58
CA SER A 31 21.79 15.33 21.40
C SER A 31 22.38 15.28 19.98
N LEU A 32 22.37 16.38 19.22
CA LEU A 32 23.06 16.45 17.92
C LEU A 32 24.56 16.71 18.12
N LYS A 33 25.34 15.63 18.19
CA LYS A 33 26.81 15.63 18.32
C LYS A 33 27.44 15.12 17.03
N LYS A 34 28.74 15.41 16.84
CA LYS A 34 29.48 14.90 15.66
C LYS A 34 29.35 13.38 15.52
N MET A 35 29.36 12.64 16.63
CA MET A 35 29.30 11.18 16.62
C MET A 35 28.00 10.58 16.06
N ASN A 36 26.86 11.27 16.20
CA ASN A 36 25.54 10.78 15.77
C ASN A 36 24.88 11.68 14.69
N THR A 37 25.71 12.53 14.06
CA THR A 37 25.31 13.40 12.97
C THR A 37 26.05 12.96 11.71
N PHE A 38 25.31 12.50 10.70
CA PHE A 38 25.88 11.95 9.46
C PHE A 38 25.46 12.80 8.27
N CYS A 39 26.42 13.20 7.44
CA CYS A 39 26.19 14.05 6.28
C CYS A 39 26.66 13.31 5.02
N PHE A 40 25.77 13.21 4.05
CA PHE A 40 26.01 12.53 2.78
C PHE A 40 25.95 13.55 1.66
N ASP A 41 26.87 13.44 0.72
CA ASP A 41 26.85 14.23 -0.49
C ASP A 41 26.08 13.51 -1.60
N ASN A 42 25.07 14.18 -2.15
CA ASN A 42 24.26 13.67 -3.24
C ASN A 42 24.87 13.95 -4.62
N GLU A 43 25.90 14.79 -4.72
CA GLU A 43 26.51 15.18 -5.99
C GLU A 43 27.22 14.02 -6.68
N SER A 44 27.78 13.08 -5.91
CA SER A 44 28.36 11.85 -6.46
C SER A 44 27.34 10.95 -7.17
N PHE A 45 26.10 10.87 -6.67
CA PHE A 45 25.02 10.13 -7.35
C PHE A 45 24.55 10.86 -8.60
N ARG A 46 24.48 12.20 -8.55
CA ARG A 46 24.13 13.03 -9.72
C ARG A 46 25.17 12.90 -10.83
N TYR A 47 26.45 12.85 -10.47
CA TYR A 47 27.55 12.60 -11.39
C TYR A 47 27.41 11.27 -12.13
N LEU A 48 27.13 10.17 -11.42
CA LEU A 48 26.91 8.86 -12.05
C LEU A 48 25.74 8.87 -13.06
N VAL A 49 24.63 9.53 -12.70
CA VAL A 49 23.50 9.70 -13.61
C VAL A 49 23.87 10.56 -14.82
N ALA A 50 24.65 11.62 -14.62
CA ALA A 50 25.11 12.49 -15.71
C ALA A 50 26.02 11.75 -16.70
N LEU A 51 26.96 10.93 -16.20
CA LEU A 51 27.79 10.06 -17.02
C LEU A 51 26.96 9.08 -17.85
N GLN A 52 25.94 8.46 -17.24
CA GLN A 52 25.02 7.54 -17.94
C GLN A 52 24.27 8.24 -19.09
N ASN A 53 24.02 9.55 -18.96
CA ASN A 53 23.38 10.37 -19.99
C ASN A 53 24.37 10.98 -20.99
N GLY A 54 25.65 10.58 -20.95
CA GLY A 54 26.68 11.04 -21.89
C GLY A 54 27.18 12.47 -21.64
N ILE A 55 26.94 13.02 -20.45
CA ILE A 55 27.47 14.32 -20.04
C ILE A 55 28.96 14.16 -19.75
N LYS A 56 29.78 15.02 -20.35
CA LYS A 56 31.23 15.06 -20.14
C LYS A 56 31.59 16.07 -19.07
N PHE A 57 32.57 15.70 -18.27
CA PHE A 57 33.15 16.53 -17.21
C PHE A 57 34.64 16.71 -17.49
N ASN A 58 35.22 17.80 -17.00
CA ASN A 58 36.67 17.97 -17.01
C ASN A 58 37.33 17.21 -15.84
N ASP A 59 38.66 17.12 -15.87
CA ASP A 59 39.42 16.35 -14.88
C ASP A 59 39.24 16.88 -13.45
N ASP A 60 39.09 18.19 -13.27
CA ASP A 60 38.88 18.83 -11.96
C ASP A 60 37.49 18.49 -11.40
N GLU A 61 36.46 18.57 -12.24
CA GLU A 61 35.08 18.19 -11.90
C GLU A 61 35.00 16.69 -11.55
N GLU A 62 35.65 15.83 -12.33
CA GLU A 62 35.69 14.39 -12.04
C GLU A 62 36.40 14.09 -10.71
N HIS A 63 37.51 14.79 -10.43
CA HIS A 63 38.20 14.68 -9.14
C HIS A 63 37.27 15.03 -7.98
N ASP A 64 36.52 16.12 -8.14
CA ASP A 64 35.61 16.61 -7.13
C ASP A 64 34.48 15.62 -6.80
N TYR A 65 33.88 15.03 -7.82
CA TYR A 65 32.83 14.02 -7.62
C TYR A 65 33.37 12.73 -7.01
N LYS A 66 34.61 12.32 -7.33
CA LYS A 66 35.29 11.16 -6.72
C LYS A 66 35.60 11.39 -5.24
N GLU A 67 36.02 12.60 -4.89
CA GLU A 67 36.26 12.98 -3.49
C GLU A 67 34.95 12.95 -2.69
N SER A 68 33.90 13.58 -3.21
CA SER A 68 32.56 13.56 -2.61
C SER A 68 32.01 12.15 -2.43
N TRP A 69 32.20 11.25 -3.41
CA TRP A 69 31.86 9.83 -3.27
C TRP A 69 32.59 9.18 -2.10
N SER A 70 33.91 9.37 -2.05
CA SER A 70 34.77 8.78 -1.00
C SER A 70 34.35 9.24 0.40
N ILE A 71 33.97 10.52 0.55
CA ILE A 71 33.45 11.07 1.81
C ILE A 71 32.10 10.44 2.16
N SER A 72 31.15 10.39 1.22
CA SER A 72 29.84 9.76 1.42
C SER A 72 29.93 8.28 1.81
N VAL A 73 30.86 7.52 1.21
CA VAL A 73 31.10 6.11 1.56
C VAL A 73 31.66 5.99 2.98
N LYS A 74 32.64 6.83 3.35
CA LYS A 74 33.19 6.87 4.73
C LYS A 74 32.10 7.20 5.75
N GLU A 75 31.25 8.17 5.46
CA GLU A 75 30.13 8.57 6.31
C GLU A 75 29.05 7.48 6.41
N SER A 76 28.78 6.75 5.32
CA SER A 76 27.87 5.61 5.31
C SER A 76 28.38 4.49 6.20
N ASN A 77 29.67 4.16 6.08
CA ASN A 77 30.31 3.18 6.96
C ASN A 77 30.30 3.64 8.42
N ARG A 78 30.47 4.94 8.67
CA ARG A 78 30.38 5.52 10.02
C ARG A 78 28.98 5.39 10.60
N LEU A 79 27.94 5.63 9.81
CA LEU A 79 26.54 5.43 10.19
C LEU A 79 26.28 3.96 10.52
N ILE A 80 26.65 3.02 9.64
CA ILE A 80 26.45 1.58 9.86
C ILE A 80 27.17 1.13 11.13
N ASN A 81 28.42 1.55 11.31
CA ASN A 81 29.19 1.24 12.51
C ASN A 81 28.56 1.84 13.77
N TYR A 82 28.03 3.06 13.69
CA TYR A 82 27.33 3.69 14.80
C TYR A 82 26.07 2.92 15.18
N ILE A 83 25.26 2.52 14.19
CA ILE A 83 24.07 1.68 14.38
C ILE A 83 24.45 0.36 15.05
N HIS A 84 25.43 -0.35 14.49
CA HIS A 84 25.88 -1.64 15.00
C HIS A 84 26.39 -1.55 16.45
N LYS A 85 27.19 -0.53 16.77
CA LYS A 85 27.87 -0.43 18.07
C LYS A 85 27.05 0.24 19.16
N ASN A 86 26.16 1.18 18.80
CA ASN A 86 25.50 2.06 19.78
C ASN A 86 23.97 1.93 19.77
N LEU A 87 23.39 1.35 18.72
CA LEU A 87 21.92 1.24 18.58
C LEU A 87 21.45 -0.22 18.52
N MET A 88 22.31 -1.23 18.57
CA MET A 88 21.85 -2.62 18.66
C MET A 88 21.22 -2.97 20.02
N GLU A 89 21.48 -2.16 21.05
CA GLU A 89 20.74 -2.16 22.32
C GLU A 89 19.53 -1.22 22.32
N CYS A 90 19.22 -0.52 21.21
CA CYS A 90 17.83 -0.13 20.99
C CYS A 90 17.05 -1.41 20.76
N HIS A 91 16.68 -2.07 21.86
CA HIS A 91 15.50 -2.89 21.95
C HIS A 91 14.34 -1.98 21.53
N LEU A 92 14.15 -1.80 20.21
CA LEU A 92 12.83 -1.63 19.66
C LEU A 92 12.07 -2.79 20.26
N ASN A 93 11.29 -2.54 21.32
CA ASN A 93 10.58 -3.59 22.05
C ASN A 93 9.98 -4.52 21.00
N ASN A 94 10.19 -5.83 21.11
CA ASN A 94 9.72 -6.80 20.10
C ASN A 94 8.27 -6.51 19.66
N GLN A 95 7.47 -6.00 20.60
CA GLN A 95 6.13 -5.45 20.39
C GLN A 95 6.02 -4.35 19.31
N TRP A 96 6.90 -3.34 19.27
CA TRP A 96 6.89 -2.27 18.25
C TRP A 96 7.23 -2.81 16.85
N ILE A 97 8.20 -3.72 16.74
CA ILE A 97 8.53 -4.38 15.47
C ILE A 97 7.33 -5.20 14.98
N SER A 98 6.71 -5.97 15.88
CA SER A 98 5.54 -6.79 15.56
C SER A 98 4.32 -5.94 15.20
N ILE A 99 4.09 -4.81 15.89
CA ILE A 99 3.04 -3.85 15.52
C ILE A 99 3.31 -3.28 14.13
N LYS A 100 4.55 -2.86 13.84
CA LYS A 100 4.90 -2.31 12.52
C LYS A 100 4.73 -3.34 11.41
N ARG A 101 5.11 -4.59 11.67
CA ARG A 101 4.88 -5.70 10.76
C ARG A 101 3.38 -5.92 10.51
N ALA A 102 2.57 -6.03 11.57
CA ALA A 102 1.13 -6.21 11.46
C ALA A 102 0.49 -5.08 10.63
N GLN A 103 0.90 -3.82 10.84
CA GLN A 103 0.42 -2.68 10.06
C GLN A 103 0.70 -2.83 8.56
N ILE A 104 1.93 -3.24 8.20
CA ILE A 104 2.31 -3.44 6.80
C ILE A 104 1.50 -4.59 6.19
N GLU A 105 1.36 -5.70 6.92
CA GLU A 105 0.58 -6.85 6.47
C GLU A 105 -0.90 -6.49 6.25
N ILE A 106 -1.53 -5.83 7.22
CA ILE A 106 -2.92 -5.36 7.11
C ILE A 106 -3.07 -4.40 5.91
N SER A 107 -2.17 -3.43 5.77
CA SER A 107 -2.21 -2.45 4.66
C SER A 107 -2.18 -3.13 3.30
N HIS A 108 -1.38 -4.19 3.15
CA HIS A 108 -1.31 -4.96 1.92
C HIS A 108 -2.52 -5.87 1.68
N MET A 109 -3.25 -6.26 2.73
CA MET A 109 -4.42 -7.14 2.63
C MET A 109 -5.74 -6.42 2.39
N ILE A 110 -5.88 -5.14 2.77
CA ILE A 110 -7.15 -4.40 2.64
C ILE A 110 -7.72 -4.50 1.22
N ARG A 111 -6.92 -4.19 0.18
CA ARG A 111 -7.39 -4.27 -1.20
C ARG A 111 -7.73 -5.72 -1.62
N PRO A 112 -6.84 -6.73 -1.44
CA PRO A 112 -7.19 -8.13 -1.69
C PRO A 112 -8.47 -8.61 -1.01
N MET A 113 -8.71 -8.22 0.25
CA MET A 113 -9.93 -8.58 1.00
C MET A 113 -11.17 -7.99 0.33
N LEU A 114 -11.15 -6.67 0.06
CA LEU A 114 -12.27 -5.97 -0.56
C LEU A 114 -12.60 -6.53 -1.95
N GLU A 115 -11.59 -6.76 -2.79
CA GLU A 115 -11.78 -7.31 -4.14
C GLU A 115 -12.29 -8.76 -4.10
N THR A 116 -11.83 -9.55 -3.12
CA THR A 116 -12.35 -10.90 -2.87
C THR A 116 -13.82 -10.86 -2.47
N ILE A 117 -14.19 -10.01 -1.50
CA ILE A 117 -15.59 -9.80 -1.09
C ILE A 117 -16.45 -9.41 -2.30
N LEU A 118 -16.00 -8.43 -3.09
CA LEU A 118 -16.73 -7.94 -4.25
C LEU A 118 -16.95 -9.04 -5.29
N ASN A 119 -15.92 -9.83 -5.59
CA ASN A 119 -16.03 -10.98 -6.50
C ASN A 119 -16.99 -12.06 -5.96
N CYS A 120 -16.98 -12.29 -4.65
CA CYS A 120 -17.86 -13.27 -4.01
C CYS A 120 -19.33 -12.83 -4.05
N LEU A 121 -19.62 -11.56 -3.77
CA LEU A 121 -20.97 -11.00 -3.91
C LEU A 121 -21.47 -11.10 -5.36
N ARG A 122 -20.63 -10.77 -6.34
CA ARG A 122 -20.96 -10.95 -7.77
C ARG A 122 -21.33 -12.41 -8.07
N ASN A 123 -20.55 -13.36 -7.58
CA ASN A 123 -20.82 -14.79 -7.78
C ASN A 123 -22.08 -15.27 -7.07
N ILE A 124 -22.41 -14.78 -5.87
CA ILE A 124 -23.69 -15.09 -5.20
C ILE A 124 -24.87 -14.64 -6.08
N ILE A 125 -24.78 -13.46 -6.68
CA ILE A 125 -25.84 -12.91 -7.54
C ILE A 125 -25.94 -13.71 -8.85
N LEU A 126 -24.81 -13.98 -9.51
CA LEU A 126 -24.75 -14.74 -10.76
C LEU A 126 -25.19 -16.20 -10.59
N CYS A 127 -24.99 -16.79 -9.41
CA CYS A 127 -25.42 -18.16 -9.11
C CYS A 127 -26.92 -18.35 -9.28
N LYS A 128 -27.72 -17.30 -9.02
CA LYS A 128 -29.20 -17.31 -9.22
C LYS A 128 -29.61 -17.55 -10.67
N ILE A 129 -28.72 -17.29 -11.61
CA ILE A 129 -28.92 -17.53 -13.05
C ILE A 129 -27.98 -18.61 -13.60
N ASN A 130 -27.44 -19.48 -12.74
CA ASN A 130 -26.51 -20.56 -13.06
C ASN A 130 -25.25 -20.09 -13.82
N LYS A 131 -24.72 -18.91 -13.48
CA LYS A 131 -23.48 -18.37 -14.04
C LYS A 131 -22.47 -18.08 -12.94
N SER A 132 -21.19 -18.05 -13.28
CA SER A 132 -20.14 -17.56 -12.39
C SER A 132 -19.03 -16.84 -13.16
N ILE A 133 -18.23 -16.08 -12.42
CA ILE A 133 -17.04 -15.38 -12.90
C ILE A 133 -15.83 -15.77 -12.06
N THR A 134 -14.68 -15.86 -12.70
CA THR A 134 -13.38 -16.10 -12.06
C THR A 134 -12.58 -14.81 -12.11
N MET A 135 -12.06 -14.39 -10.95
CA MET A 135 -11.18 -13.23 -10.83
C MET A 135 -9.73 -13.68 -10.94
N ILE A 136 -8.94 -12.98 -11.75
CA ILE A 136 -7.53 -13.28 -12.01
C ILE A 136 -6.72 -12.00 -11.77
N SER A 137 -5.76 -12.05 -10.86
CA SER A 137 -4.79 -10.98 -10.67
C SER A 137 -3.62 -11.13 -11.64
N LYS A 138 -3.18 -10.01 -12.23
CA LYS A 138 -1.97 -9.95 -13.06
C LYS A 138 -0.99 -8.91 -12.51
N ALA A 139 0.28 -9.31 -12.44
CA ALA A 139 1.37 -8.45 -12.02
C ALA A 139 1.54 -7.27 -12.99
N ILE A 140 2.14 -6.18 -12.51
CA ILE A 140 2.40 -4.96 -13.28
C ILE A 140 3.92 -4.76 -13.35
N HIS A 141 4.43 -4.43 -14.53
CA HIS A 141 5.87 -4.26 -14.78
C HIS A 141 6.37 -2.82 -14.61
N ARG A 142 5.54 -1.92 -14.07
CA ARG A 142 5.83 -0.50 -13.92
C ARG A 142 5.06 0.12 -12.75
N PRO A 143 5.49 1.27 -12.21
CA PRO A 143 4.73 1.99 -11.21
C PRO A 143 3.35 2.34 -11.76
N ALA A 144 2.32 1.93 -11.04
CA ALA A 144 0.94 2.11 -11.48
C ALA A 144 0.07 2.54 -10.31
N SER A 145 -0.92 3.34 -10.61
CA SER A 145 -1.95 3.78 -9.66
C SER A 145 -3.34 3.69 -10.29
N ILE A 146 -4.40 3.70 -9.48
CA ILE A 146 -5.78 3.89 -9.93
C ILE A 146 -6.21 5.28 -9.51
N CYS A 147 -6.79 6.05 -10.42
CA CYS A 147 -7.41 7.33 -10.09
C CYS A 147 -8.84 7.15 -9.60
N LEU A 148 -9.14 7.65 -8.41
CA LEU A 148 -10.45 7.62 -7.76
C LEU A 148 -11.46 8.57 -8.40
N SER A 149 -10.96 9.62 -9.06
CA SER A 149 -11.77 10.65 -9.70
C SER A 149 -12.14 10.32 -11.15
N CYS A 150 -11.40 9.42 -11.80
CA CYS A 150 -11.67 9.07 -13.19
C CYS A 150 -12.98 8.29 -13.34
N LYS A 151 -13.64 8.48 -14.49
CA LYS A 151 -14.81 7.67 -14.83
C LYS A 151 -14.35 6.21 -15.00
N PRO A 152 -15.01 5.24 -14.35
CA PRO A 152 -14.67 3.84 -14.53
C PRO A 152 -14.88 3.47 -16.00
N TYR A 153 -14.00 2.64 -16.56
CA TYR A 153 -14.19 2.09 -17.90
C TYR A 153 -15.06 0.83 -17.79
N PRO A 154 -16.36 0.89 -18.15
CA PRO A 154 -17.24 -0.24 -17.99
C PRO A 154 -16.91 -1.31 -19.04
N PHE A 155 -16.91 -2.56 -18.62
CA PHE A 155 -16.97 -3.69 -19.54
C PHE A 155 -17.95 -4.72 -19.00
N GLN A 156 -18.53 -5.51 -19.89
CA GLN A 156 -19.56 -6.47 -19.52
C GLN A 156 -18.99 -7.89 -19.52
N ILE A 157 -19.27 -8.64 -18.45
CA ILE A 157 -19.13 -10.10 -18.45
C ILE A 157 -20.48 -10.68 -18.11
N ASN A 158 -21.00 -11.51 -19.01
CA ASN A 158 -22.39 -11.97 -18.97
C ASN A 158 -23.35 -10.77 -18.91
N ASN A 159 -24.08 -10.65 -17.80
CA ASN A 159 -25.08 -9.60 -17.55
C ASN A 159 -24.60 -8.63 -16.46
N PHE A 160 -23.30 -8.65 -16.14
CA PHE A 160 -22.69 -7.86 -15.07
C PHE A 160 -21.76 -6.81 -15.68
N TRP A 161 -21.95 -5.54 -15.32
CA TRP A 161 -20.99 -4.48 -15.65
C TRP A 161 -19.89 -4.46 -14.60
N ILE A 162 -18.64 -4.45 -15.02
CA ILE A 162 -17.48 -4.38 -14.14
C ILE A 162 -16.66 -3.14 -14.51
N ALA A 163 -16.23 -2.39 -13.51
CA ALA A 163 -15.29 -1.28 -13.70
C ALA A 163 -13.90 -1.85 -13.97
N ARG A 164 -13.33 -1.55 -15.14
CA ARG A 164 -11.94 -1.87 -15.42
C ARG A 164 -11.04 -0.82 -14.78
N ASN A 165 -10.17 -1.28 -13.89
CA ASN A 165 -9.11 -0.45 -13.33
C ASN A 165 -8.05 -0.19 -14.40
N ILE A 166 -8.02 1.04 -14.94
CA ILE A 166 -6.98 1.47 -15.89
C ILE A 166 -5.76 1.92 -15.07
N PRO A 167 -4.59 1.27 -15.23
CA PRO A 167 -3.38 1.68 -14.53
C PRO A 167 -2.88 3.04 -15.02
N HIS A 168 -2.78 3.99 -14.12
CA HIS A 168 -2.21 5.32 -14.33
C HIS A 168 -0.74 5.33 -13.96
N GLU A 169 0.11 5.85 -14.83
CA GLU A 169 1.52 6.07 -14.54
C GLU A 169 1.71 7.50 -14.01
N ILE A 170 2.37 7.60 -12.85
CA ILE A 170 2.62 8.87 -12.16
C ILE A 170 4.12 9.13 -12.15
N LEU A 171 4.52 10.21 -12.80
CA LEU A 171 5.88 10.75 -12.72
C LEU A 171 5.86 12.03 -11.88
N LYS A 172 5.64 13.19 -12.52
CA LYS A 172 5.37 14.48 -11.85
C LYS A 172 3.89 14.88 -11.90
N LYS A 173 3.16 14.28 -12.85
CA LYS A 173 1.72 14.38 -13.04
C LYS A 173 1.24 13.03 -13.56
N CYS A 174 -0.05 12.77 -13.45
CA CYS A 174 -0.64 11.61 -14.09
C CYS A 174 -0.57 11.77 -15.62
N LEU A 175 -0.09 10.74 -16.32
CA LEU A 175 0.02 10.74 -17.79
C LEU A 175 -1.32 10.42 -18.48
N ILE A 176 -2.31 9.92 -17.73
CA ILE A 176 -3.59 9.47 -18.27
C ILE A 176 -4.73 10.45 -17.99
N CYS A 177 -4.68 11.18 -16.87
CA CYS A 177 -5.73 12.11 -16.49
C CYS A 177 -5.17 13.39 -15.85
N SER A 178 -5.98 14.45 -15.83
CA SER A 178 -5.65 15.73 -15.19
C SER A 178 -6.00 15.79 -13.71
N CYS A 179 -6.31 14.66 -13.07
CA CYS A 179 -6.68 14.64 -11.65
C CYS A 179 -5.46 14.86 -10.74
N PRO A 180 -5.66 15.45 -9.54
CA PRO A 180 -4.60 15.61 -8.54
C PRO A 180 -3.96 14.27 -8.15
N ILE A 181 -2.68 14.28 -7.76
CA ILE A 181 -1.94 13.06 -7.41
C ILE A 181 -2.55 12.38 -6.18
N GLU A 182 -3.12 13.15 -5.26
CA GLU A 182 -3.81 12.68 -4.05
C GLU A 182 -5.05 11.83 -4.37
N GLN A 183 -5.57 11.94 -5.59
CA GLN A 183 -6.67 11.12 -6.10
C GLN A 183 -6.20 9.77 -6.66
N HIS A 184 -4.91 9.43 -6.55
CA HIS A 184 -4.35 8.21 -7.10
C HIS A 184 -3.86 7.27 -6.00
N ILE A 185 -4.32 6.02 -6.05
CA ILE A 185 -3.89 4.95 -5.14
C ILE A 185 -2.92 4.04 -5.89
N SER A 186 -1.71 3.85 -5.35
CA SER A 186 -0.73 2.91 -5.91
C SER A 186 -1.29 1.48 -5.97
N ILE A 187 -1.00 0.77 -7.06
CA ILE A 187 -1.41 -0.61 -7.27
C ILE A 187 -0.24 -1.48 -7.72
N HIS A 188 -0.25 -2.71 -7.23
CA HIS A 188 0.73 -3.74 -7.60
C HIS A 188 0.17 -4.81 -8.54
N TYR A 189 -1.15 -4.80 -8.79
CA TYR A 189 -1.79 -5.74 -9.70
C TYR A 189 -3.06 -5.15 -10.29
N VAL A 190 -3.41 -5.67 -11.47
CA VAL A 190 -4.71 -5.45 -12.11
C VAL A 190 -5.55 -6.70 -12.02
N LEU A 191 -6.86 -6.52 -11.97
CA LEU A 191 -7.83 -7.61 -11.97
C LEU A 191 -8.42 -7.78 -13.35
N ASN A 192 -8.43 -9.02 -13.82
CA ASN A 192 -9.21 -9.46 -14.96
C ASN A 192 -10.27 -10.44 -14.48
N TYR A 193 -11.29 -10.59 -15.30
CA TYR A 193 -12.42 -11.44 -15.00
C TYR A 193 -12.70 -12.31 -16.21
N GLU A 194 -12.96 -13.58 -15.97
CA GLU A 194 -13.27 -14.56 -17.00
C GLU A 194 -14.56 -15.29 -16.67
N TYR A 195 -15.28 -15.71 -17.70
CA TYR A 195 -16.49 -16.50 -17.52
C TYR A 195 -16.14 -17.90 -17.03
N SER A 196 -16.93 -18.43 -16.09
CA SER A 196 -16.81 -19.79 -15.60
C SER A 196 -18.14 -20.52 -15.67
N ASN A 197 -18.08 -21.77 -16.13
CA ASN A 197 -19.22 -22.70 -16.15
C ASN A 197 -19.38 -23.46 -14.82
N LYS A 198 -18.56 -23.16 -13.80
CA LYS A 198 -18.64 -23.83 -12.51
C LYS A 198 -19.91 -23.39 -11.77
N SER A 199 -20.75 -24.36 -11.43
CA SER A 199 -21.89 -24.15 -10.54
C SER A 199 -21.39 -23.96 -9.10
N ILE A 200 -21.82 -22.86 -8.47
CA ILE A 200 -21.40 -22.49 -7.10
C ILE A 200 -22.52 -22.84 -6.08
N ASN A 201 -23.63 -23.43 -6.52
CA ASN A 201 -24.82 -23.66 -5.66
C ASN A 201 -24.48 -24.39 -4.35
N ASN A 202 -23.56 -25.37 -4.38
CA ASN A 202 -23.17 -26.15 -3.20
C ASN A 202 -22.24 -25.38 -2.22
N GLN A 203 -21.67 -24.25 -2.64
CA GLN A 203 -20.69 -23.46 -1.87
C GLN A 203 -21.27 -22.11 -1.38
N LEU A 204 -22.55 -21.83 -1.63
CA LEU A 204 -23.12 -20.50 -1.39
C LEU A 204 -23.09 -20.10 0.09
N ASN A 205 -23.29 -21.05 1.01
CA ASN A 205 -23.19 -20.80 2.44
C ASN A 205 -21.73 -20.56 2.89
N GLU A 206 -20.78 -21.29 2.31
CA GLU A 206 -19.36 -21.11 2.58
C GLU A 206 -18.89 -19.71 2.15
N ILE A 207 -19.32 -19.27 0.97
CA ILE A 207 -18.98 -17.94 0.44
C ILE A 207 -19.58 -16.83 1.32
N LYS A 208 -20.85 -16.97 1.75
CA LYS A 208 -21.47 -16.01 2.69
C LYS A 208 -20.72 -15.95 4.02
N ASN A 209 -20.34 -17.10 4.57
CA ASN A 209 -19.56 -17.15 5.79
C ASN A 209 -18.19 -16.49 5.62
N MET A 210 -17.52 -16.73 4.50
CA MET A 210 -16.25 -16.07 4.17
C MET A 210 -16.41 -14.55 4.07
N ILE A 211 -17.44 -14.04 3.37
CA ILE A 211 -17.69 -12.59 3.28
C ILE A 211 -17.85 -11.97 4.67
N ASN A 212 -18.64 -12.60 5.54
CA ASN A 212 -18.84 -12.11 6.90
C ASN A 212 -17.53 -12.13 7.70
N GLN A 213 -16.74 -13.21 7.61
CA GLN A 213 -15.44 -13.30 8.28
C GLN A 213 -14.46 -12.24 7.78
N LEU A 214 -14.37 -12.01 6.47
CA LEU A 214 -13.51 -10.97 5.90
C LEU A 214 -13.97 -9.56 6.30
N CYS A 215 -15.28 -9.33 6.34
CA CYS A 215 -15.85 -8.05 6.78
C CYS A 215 -15.52 -7.77 8.26
N PHE A 216 -15.67 -8.78 9.13
CA PHE A 216 -15.35 -8.64 10.56
C PHE A 216 -13.85 -8.50 10.81
N ALA A 217 -13.02 -9.27 10.10
CA ALA A 217 -11.57 -9.12 10.14
C ALA A 217 -11.15 -7.72 9.68
N GLY A 218 -11.81 -7.16 8.65
CA GLY A 218 -11.61 -5.78 8.22
C GLY A 218 -11.87 -4.78 9.35
N ALA A 219 -12.98 -4.93 10.07
CA ALA A 219 -13.31 -4.06 11.20
C ALA A 219 -12.30 -4.19 12.36
N GLU A 220 -11.87 -5.41 12.66
CA GLU A 220 -10.86 -5.67 13.70
C GLU A 220 -9.49 -5.09 13.32
N PHE A 221 -9.11 -5.19 12.05
CA PHE A 221 -7.90 -4.58 11.51
C PHE A 221 -7.93 -3.05 11.58
N ASP A 222 -8.99 -2.39 11.11
CA ASP A 222 -9.08 -0.93 11.19
C ASP A 222 -9.16 -0.43 12.63
N TYR A 223 -9.90 -1.13 13.51
CA TYR A 223 -9.90 -0.81 14.94
C TYR A 223 -8.48 -0.88 15.53
N PHE A 224 -7.72 -1.92 15.22
CA PHE A 224 -6.32 -2.02 15.63
C PHE A 224 -5.46 -0.89 15.06
N LEU A 225 -5.59 -0.58 13.77
CA LEU A 225 -4.81 0.47 13.10
C LEU A 225 -5.08 1.88 13.69
N VAL A 226 -6.34 2.17 14.03
CA VAL A 226 -6.78 3.47 14.56
C VAL A 226 -6.47 3.59 16.05
N HIS A 227 -6.88 2.61 16.86
CA HIS A 227 -6.89 2.77 18.32
C HIS A 227 -5.63 2.27 19.01
N ILE A 228 -4.98 1.23 18.48
CA ILE A 228 -3.82 0.59 19.12
C ILE A 228 -2.52 1.06 18.47
N ALA A 229 -2.44 0.97 17.15
CA ALA A 229 -1.29 1.39 16.37
C ALA A 229 -1.21 2.91 16.18
N ARG A 230 -2.32 3.66 16.37
CA ARG A 230 -2.42 5.12 16.23
C ARG A 230 -1.87 5.67 14.92
N ILE A 231 -2.06 4.94 13.81
CA ILE A 231 -1.47 5.29 12.51
C ILE A 231 -2.43 6.04 11.61
N SER A 232 -3.64 5.50 11.46
CA SER A 232 -4.60 6.07 10.54
C SER A 232 -5.61 6.90 11.30
N LYS A 233 -5.87 8.12 10.79
CA LYS A 233 -7.06 8.87 11.19
C LYS A 233 -8.31 8.36 10.49
N ASN A 234 -8.13 7.63 9.39
CA ASN A 234 -9.21 7.23 8.49
C ASN A 234 -9.35 5.70 8.47
N ASP A 235 -10.58 5.22 8.49
CA ASP A 235 -10.90 3.82 8.32
C ASP A 235 -10.66 3.41 6.85
N LEU A 236 -9.64 2.60 6.60
CA LEU A 236 -9.19 2.26 5.26
C LEU A 236 -10.14 1.27 4.58
N PHE A 237 -10.69 0.32 5.33
CA PHE A 237 -11.62 -0.68 4.82
C PHE A 237 -12.98 -0.06 4.51
N LEU A 238 -13.52 0.79 5.38
CA LEU A 238 -14.75 1.55 5.15
C LEU A 238 -14.61 2.48 3.95
N SER A 239 -13.47 3.18 3.84
CA SER A 239 -13.17 4.00 2.65
C SER A 239 -13.19 3.16 1.37
N GLY A 240 -12.65 1.95 1.44
CA GLY A 240 -12.70 0.97 0.36
C GLY A 240 -14.11 0.50 0.00
N LEU A 241 -14.96 0.20 0.99
CA LEU A 241 -16.36 -0.18 0.78
C LEU A 241 -17.19 0.94 0.16
N ILE A 242 -17.04 2.17 0.67
CA ILE A 242 -17.71 3.37 0.13
C ILE A 242 -17.30 3.56 -1.34
N ARG A 243 -16.00 3.46 -1.64
CA ARG A 243 -15.50 3.53 -3.02
C ARG A 243 -16.15 2.48 -3.93
N MET A 244 -16.27 1.23 -3.49
CA MET A 244 -16.91 0.18 -4.28
C MET A 244 -18.38 0.48 -4.57
N ILE A 245 -19.11 0.98 -3.58
CA ILE A 245 -20.52 1.40 -3.74
C ILE A 245 -20.61 2.54 -4.76
N ASP A 246 -19.74 3.55 -4.65
CA ASP A 246 -19.71 4.70 -5.56
C ASP A 246 -19.35 4.30 -7.00
N GLU A 247 -18.39 3.40 -7.17
CA GLU A 247 -18.00 2.86 -8.48
C GLU A 247 -19.17 2.10 -9.13
N GLU A 248 -19.85 1.23 -8.39
CA GLU A 248 -21.01 0.49 -8.89
C GLU A 248 -22.21 1.42 -9.18
N ASN A 249 -22.42 2.46 -8.38
CA ASN A 249 -23.43 3.49 -8.65
C ASN A 249 -23.14 4.24 -9.97
N LYS A 250 -21.87 4.64 -10.19
CA LYS A 250 -21.44 5.27 -11.44
C LYS A 250 -21.62 4.35 -12.65
N LEU A 251 -21.40 3.04 -12.50
CA LEU A 251 -21.70 2.07 -13.56
C LEU A 251 -23.20 2.02 -13.85
N CYS A 252 -24.05 1.94 -12.83
CA CYS A 252 -25.49 1.86 -12.99
C CYS A 252 -26.08 3.09 -13.70
N GLN A 253 -25.64 4.30 -13.36
CA GLN A 253 -26.15 5.54 -13.98
C GLN A 253 -25.92 5.61 -15.49
N ASN A 254 -24.90 4.93 -16.00
CA ASN A 254 -24.47 5.04 -17.40
C ASN A 254 -24.94 3.86 -18.28
N GLN A 255 -25.62 2.85 -17.73
CA GLN A 255 -25.93 1.60 -18.43
C GLN A 255 -27.43 1.27 -18.42
N LYS A 256 -27.97 0.89 -19.59
CA LYS A 256 -29.41 0.60 -19.79
C LYS A 256 -29.90 -0.70 -19.13
N SER A 257 -29.02 -1.67 -18.92
CA SER A 257 -29.34 -2.96 -18.27
C SER A 257 -28.34 -3.23 -17.16
N ASN A 258 -28.75 -2.96 -15.92
CA ASN A 258 -27.88 -2.95 -14.74
C ASN A 258 -28.53 -3.62 -13.51
N HIS A 259 -29.59 -4.42 -13.70
CA HIS A 259 -30.34 -5.02 -12.58
C HIS A 259 -29.45 -5.82 -11.61
N LEU A 260 -28.47 -6.56 -12.13
CA LEU A 260 -27.54 -7.33 -11.28
C LEU A 260 -26.59 -6.43 -10.49
N ASN A 261 -26.11 -5.33 -11.09
CA ASN A 261 -25.31 -4.32 -10.40
C ASN A 261 -26.12 -3.59 -9.31
N LEU A 262 -27.39 -3.27 -9.57
CA LEU A 262 -28.29 -2.70 -8.56
C LEU A 262 -28.50 -3.67 -7.38
N GLN A 263 -28.56 -4.97 -7.64
CA GLN A 263 -28.61 -5.95 -6.56
C GLN A 263 -27.29 -5.99 -5.78
N LEU A 264 -26.14 -5.91 -6.45
CA LEU A 264 -24.83 -5.86 -5.79
C LEU A 264 -24.67 -4.63 -4.89
N ILE A 265 -25.14 -3.46 -5.33
CA ILE A 265 -25.12 -2.25 -4.52
C ILE A 265 -25.89 -2.47 -3.21
N LYS A 266 -27.05 -3.14 -3.25
CA LYS A 266 -27.82 -3.46 -2.03
C LYS A 266 -27.03 -4.35 -1.08
N GLU A 267 -26.38 -5.40 -1.60
CA GLU A 267 -25.55 -6.30 -0.78
C GLU A 267 -24.33 -5.56 -0.19
N LEU A 268 -23.69 -4.66 -0.96
CA LEU A 268 -22.58 -3.85 -0.48
C LEU A 268 -23.01 -2.85 0.62
N ILE A 269 -24.18 -2.23 0.49
CA ILE A 269 -24.74 -1.35 1.52
C ILE A 269 -25.03 -2.14 2.80
N GLN A 270 -25.60 -3.34 2.67
CA GLN A 270 -25.82 -4.22 3.82
C GLN A 270 -24.50 -4.62 4.50
N LEU A 271 -23.47 -4.94 3.71
CA LEU A 271 -22.16 -5.28 4.22
C LEU A 271 -21.49 -4.09 4.94
N LYS A 272 -21.61 -2.89 4.37
CA LYS A 272 -21.16 -1.65 5.03
C LYS A 272 -21.84 -1.45 6.38
N TYR A 273 -23.14 -1.68 6.47
CA TYR A 273 -23.86 -1.58 7.75
C TYR A 273 -23.38 -2.64 8.76
N GLN A 274 -23.14 -3.87 8.33
CA GLN A 274 -22.57 -4.92 9.19
C GLN A 274 -21.16 -4.55 9.70
N TYR A 275 -20.33 -4.00 8.82
CA TYR A 275 -19.01 -3.48 9.17
C TYR A 275 -19.10 -2.37 10.23
N GLU A 276 -19.94 -1.36 9.99
CA GLU A 276 -20.10 -0.21 10.90
C GLU A 276 -20.62 -0.67 12.28
N ASN A 277 -21.61 -1.56 12.31
CA ASN A 277 -22.08 -2.16 13.56
C ASN A 277 -20.97 -2.89 14.30
N ARG A 278 -20.14 -3.66 13.59
CA ARG A 278 -19.01 -4.39 14.20
C ARG A 278 -17.99 -3.42 14.81
N ILE A 279 -17.69 -2.32 14.13
CA ILE A 279 -16.82 -1.26 14.68
C ILE A 279 -17.41 -0.67 15.96
N GLU A 280 -18.71 -0.38 15.99
CA GLU A 280 -19.37 0.14 17.19
C GLU A 280 -19.38 -0.86 18.35
N GLU A 281 -19.59 -2.15 18.07
CA GLU A 281 -19.45 -3.22 19.08
C GLU A 281 -18.03 -3.26 19.69
N LEU A 282 -17.00 -3.15 18.85
CA LEU A 282 -15.60 -3.14 19.30
C LEU A 282 -15.30 -1.93 20.19
N LYS A 283 -15.84 -0.76 19.85
CA LYS A 283 -15.73 0.47 20.66
C LYS A 283 -16.47 0.32 21.99
N PHE A 284 -17.71 -0.15 21.97
CA PHE A 284 -18.56 -0.27 23.16
C PHE A 284 -17.99 -1.27 24.16
N ASN A 285 -17.56 -2.44 23.69
CA ASN A 285 -17.05 -3.51 24.55
C ASN A 285 -15.62 -3.27 25.06
N GLN A 286 -14.96 -2.19 24.62
CA GLN A 286 -13.52 -1.94 24.84
C GLN A 286 -12.69 -3.21 24.60
N GLN A 287 -13.06 -3.96 23.55
CA GLN A 287 -12.52 -5.29 23.36
C GLN A 287 -10.99 -5.17 23.23
N LEU A 288 -10.28 -5.82 24.15
CA LEU A 288 -8.81 -5.90 24.12
C LEU A 288 -8.40 -6.73 22.91
N ILE A 289 -8.35 -6.09 21.75
CA ILE A 289 -7.68 -6.61 20.58
C ILE A 289 -6.19 -6.47 20.87
N ASP A 290 -5.52 -7.57 21.17
CA ASP A 290 -4.07 -7.57 21.28
C ASP A 290 -3.43 -7.97 19.95
N LEU A 291 -2.11 -7.88 19.90
CA LEU A 291 -1.35 -8.22 18.71
C LEU A 291 -1.46 -9.71 18.35
N SER A 292 -1.59 -10.59 19.34
CA SER A 292 -1.71 -12.04 19.10
C SER A 292 -3.03 -12.38 18.41
N PHE A 293 -4.10 -11.69 18.79
CA PHE A 293 -5.40 -11.77 18.13
C PHE A 293 -5.29 -11.30 16.68
N ILE A 294 -4.62 -10.18 16.43
CA ILE A 294 -4.42 -9.64 15.08
C ILE A 294 -3.57 -10.58 14.22
N ASP A 295 -2.48 -11.13 14.75
CA ASP A 295 -1.65 -12.09 14.02
C ASP A 295 -2.44 -13.36 13.63
N LYS A 296 -3.34 -13.81 14.51
CA LYS A 296 -4.26 -14.91 14.21
C LYS A 296 -5.23 -14.52 13.09
N GLN A 297 -5.82 -13.33 13.13
CA GLN A 297 -6.71 -12.85 12.07
C GLN A 297 -5.98 -12.70 10.73
N ILE A 298 -4.75 -12.18 10.74
CA ILE A 298 -3.88 -12.11 9.56
C ILE A 298 -3.70 -13.52 8.97
N THR A 299 -3.40 -14.51 9.81
CA THR A 299 -3.23 -15.90 9.36
C THR A 299 -4.50 -16.46 8.72
N ILE A 300 -5.67 -16.23 9.34
CA ILE A 300 -6.97 -16.67 8.80
C ILE A 300 -7.26 -16.01 7.45
N VAL A 301 -7.09 -14.69 7.36
CA VAL A 301 -7.37 -13.93 6.12
C VAL A 301 -6.44 -14.38 4.98
N ARG A 302 -5.17 -14.64 5.27
CA ARG A 302 -4.19 -15.11 4.27
C ARG A 302 -4.47 -16.51 3.76
N ALA A 303 -5.14 -17.35 4.54
CA ALA A 303 -5.47 -18.71 4.15
C ALA A 303 -6.57 -18.77 3.06
N TYR A 304 -7.24 -17.65 2.76
CA TYR A 304 -8.21 -17.60 1.67
C TYR A 304 -7.51 -17.61 0.29
N PRO A 305 -7.80 -18.60 -0.59
CA PRO A 305 -7.06 -18.77 -1.84
C PRO A 305 -7.04 -17.54 -2.76
N LEU A 306 -8.16 -16.82 -2.88
CA LEU A 306 -8.23 -15.62 -3.71
C LEU A 306 -7.38 -14.46 -3.15
N ILE A 307 -7.21 -14.39 -1.83
CA ILE A 307 -6.36 -13.38 -1.18
C ILE A 307 -4.89 -13.77 -1.36
N GLU A 308 -4.55 -15.04 -1.14
CA GLU A 308 -3.19 -15.56 -1.32
C GLU A 308 -2.67 -15.30 -2.74
N ILE A 309 -3.46 -15.64 -3.78
CA ILE A 309 -3.10 -15.40 -5.19
C ILE A 309 -2.82 -13.92 -5.45
N GLN A 310 -3.64 -13.02 -4.89
CA GLN A 310 -3.43 -11.57 -5.04
C GLN A 310 -2.15 -11.11 -4.33
N LEU A 311 -1.89 -11.59 -3.11
CA LEU A 311 -0.67 -11.28 -2.35
C LEU A 311 0.59 -11.79 -3.06
N ASP A 312 0.56 -12.98 -3.65
CA ASP A 312 1.68 -13.51 -4.42
C ASP A 312 1.89 -12.72 -5.72
N THR A 313 0.82 -12.28 -6.37
CA THR A 313 0.91 -11.37 -7.51
C THR A 313 1.57 -10.03 -7.11
N MET A 314 1.27 -9.51 -5.91
CA MET A 314 1.94 -8.31 -5.39
C MET A 314 3.45 -8.54 -5.20
N LYS A 315 3.85 -9.68 -4.64
CA LYS A 315 5.28 -10.04 -4.48
C LYS A 315 5.98 -10.17 -5.84
N GLN A 316 5.32 -10.77 -6.83
CA GLN A 316 5.85 -10.87 -8.19
C GLN A 316 6.10 -9.48 -8.79
N THR A 317 5.15 -8.56 -8.66
CA THR A 317 5.34 -7.17 -9.08
C THR A 317 6.50 -6.50 -8.36
N GLN A 318 6.63 -6.68 -7.04
CA GLN A 318 7.75 -6.12 -6.29
C GLN A 318 9.09 -6.65 -6.82
N LYS A 319 9.19 -7.95 -7.09
CA LYS A 319 10.39 -8.57 -7.68
C LYS A 319 10.72 -8.02 -9.07
N LEU A 320 9.72 -7.92 -9.95
CA LEU A 320 9.88 -7.37 -11.31
C LEU A 320 10.32 -5.91 -11.30
N MET A 321 9.95 -5.16 -10.26
CA MET A 321 10.34 -3.76 -10.08
C MET A 321 11.75 -3.60 -9.52
N THR A 322 12.30 -4.61 -8.82
CA THR A 322 13.65 -4.58 -8.25
C THR A 322 14.71 -5.18 -9.17
N GLU A 323 14.36 -6.18 -9.99
CA GLU A 323 15.27 -6.87 -10.93
C GLU A 323 16.12 -5.93 -11.82
N PRO A 324 15.59 -4.83 -12.42
CA PRO A 324 16.40 -3.92 -13.23
C PRO A 324 17.56 -3.25 -12.48
N TYR A 325 17.41 -3.07 -11.17
CA TYR A 325 18.41 -2.43 -10.32
C TYR A 325 19.48 -3.41 -9.83
N GLU A 326 19.11 -4.68 -9.65
CA GLU A 326 20.05 -5.75 -9.25
C GLU A 326 21.00 -6.15 -10.38
N ILE A 327 20.52 -6.15 -11.63
CA ILE A 327 21.34 -6.48 -12.81
C ILE A 327 22.32 -5.34 -13.14
N SER A 328 21.98 -4.09 -12.82
CA SER A 328 22.89 -2.95 -13.00
C SER A 328 24.06 -2.86 -11.99
N GLN A 329 24.13 -3.79 -11.02
CA GLN A 329 25.15 -3.82 -9.96
C GLN A 329 26.15 -4.99 -10.07
N ASN A 330 26.00 -5.85 -11.09
CA ASN A 330 26.96 -6.89 -11.46
C ASN A 330 27.55 -6.60 -12.84
#